data_AF-A0A3P1XFG3-F1
#
_entry.id   AF-A0A3P1XFG3-F1
#
_cell.length_a   1.000
_cell.length_b   1.000
_cell.length_c   1.000
_cell.angle_alpha   90.00
_cell.angle_beta   90.00
_cell.angle_gamma   90.00
#
_symmetry.space_group_name_H-M   'P 1'
#
loop_
_entity.id
_entity.type
_entity.pdbx_description
1 polymer ?
#
loop_
_entity_poly.entity_id
_entity_poly.type
_entity_poly.pdbx_seq_one_letter_code
_entity_poly.pdbx_strand_id
1 'polypeptide(L)'
;MSMNELLEERLFSLLTEPSQEVTNKEMQCTYGVFMEQVKTVSQSEQEFSEIYRMLNITRIELVFLQSLHRYEQGKKCPEICLS
;
A
#
# COMPACT_ATOMS: atom_id res chain seq x y z
N MET A 1 -7.25 3.63 -7.36
CA MET A 1 -7.26 2.75 -8.54
C MET A 1 -6.83 1.37 -8.10
N SER A 2 -7.51 0.32 -8.57
CA SER A 2 -7.09 -1.07 -8.34
C SER A 2 -6.14 -1.53 -9.45
N MET A 3 -5.39 -2.62 -9.20
CA MET A 3 -4.55 -3.21 -10.24
C MET A 3 -5.34 -3.69 -11.46
N ASN A 4 -6.60 -4.07 -11.29
CA ASN A 4 -7.47 -4.46 -12.41
C ASN A 4 -7.81 -3.26 -13.30
N GLU A 5 -8.04 -2.08 -12.71
CA GLU A 5 -8.27 -0.85 -13.46
C GLU A 5 -7.02 -0.43 -14.24
N LEU A 6 -5.83 -0.70 -13.71
CA LEU A 6 -4.57 -0.43 -14.39
C LEU A 6 -4.38 -1.29 -15.65
N LEU A 7 -4.93 -2.51 -15.69
CA LEU A 7 -4.85 -3.41 -16.85
C LEU A 7 -5.78 -2.98 -17.99
N GLU A 8 -6.81 -2.20 -17.70
CA GLU A 8 -7.75 -1.64 -18.68
C GLU A 8 -7.23 -0.33 -19.29
N GLU A 9 -6.04 0.14 -18.89
CA GLU A 9 -5.44 1.35 -19.44
C GLU A 9 -5.14 1.20 -20.93
N ARG A 10 -5.26 2.33 -21.64
CA ARG A 10 -5.10 2.42 -23.10
C ARG A 10 -3.76 1.87 -23.61
N LEU A 11 -2.73 1.85 -22.77
CA LEU A 11 -1.45 1.24 -23.12
C LEU A 11 -1.61 -0.24 -23.49
N PHE A 12 -2.39 -1.01 -22.73
CA PHE A 12 -2.57 -2.43 -22.98
C PHE A 12 -3.42 -2.70 -24.22
N SER A 13 -4.43 -1.87 -24.51
CA SER A 13 -5.19 -1.99 -25.74
C SER A 13 -4.30 -1.77 -26.98
N LEU A 14 -3.44 -0.75 -26.95
CA LEU A 14 -2.48 -0.47 -28.03
C LEU A 14 -1.44 -1.58 -28.24
N LEU A 15 -1.08 -2.30 -27.17
CA LEU A 15 -0.13 -3.42 -27.25
C LEU A 15 -0.77 -4.73 -27.72
N THR A 16 -2.07 -4.90 -27.49
CA THR A 16 -2.79 -6.14 -27.78
C THR A 16 -3.48 -6.12 -29.14
N GLU A 17 -3.76 -4.95 -29.72
CA GLU A 17 -4.37 -4.83 -31.04
C GLU A 17 -3.33 -5.03 -32.17
N PRO A 18 -3.35 -6.16 -32.91
CA PRO A 18 -2.28 -6.55 -33.83
C PRO A 18 -2.28 -5.79 -35.16
N SER A 19 -3.22 -4.87 -35.38
CA SER A 19 -3.43 -4.19 -36.67
C SER A 19 -3.53 -2.68 -36.56
N GLN A 20 -3.27 -2.12 -35.39
CA GLN A 20 -3.33 -0.68 -35.18
C GLN A 20 -2.00 -0.04 -35.55
N GLU A 21 -2.02 0.90 -36.50
CA GLU A 21 -0.85 1.71 -36.80
C GLU A 21 -0.70 2.78 -35.70
N VAL A 22 0.06 2.44 -34.67
CA VAL A 22 0.32 3.32 -33.52
C VAL A 22 1.59 4.12 -33.77
N THR A 23 1.49 5.44 -33.68
CA THR A 23 2.68 6.29 -33.81
C THR A 23 3.55 6.19 -32.55
N ASN A 24 4.87 6.35 -32.70
CA ASN A 24 5.79 6.41 -31.55
C ASN A 24 5.38 7.50 -30.54
N LYS A 25 4.83 8.63 -31.03
CA LYS A 25 4.36 9.73 -30.18
C LYS A 25 3.16 9.31 -29.34
N GLU A 26 2.20 8.62 -29.96
CA GLU A 26 1.02 8.10 -29.26
C GLU A 26 1.44 7.08 -28.20
N MET A 27 2.29 6.12 -28.56
CA MET A 27 2.82 5.12 -27.65
C MET A 27 3.52 5.73 -26.43
N GLN A 28 4.40 6.73 -26.66
CA GLN A 28 5.08 7.45 -25.58
C GLN A 28 4.11 8.21 -24.67
N CYS A 29 3.08 8.83 -25.26
CA CYS A 29 2.08 9.56 -24.50
C CYS A 29 1.28 8.61 -23.60
N THR A 30 0.79 7.48 -24.12
CA THR A 30 0.06 6.48 -23.34
C THR A 30 0.93 5.81 -22.29
N TYR A 31 2.21 5.55 -22.58
CA TYR A 31 3.15 5.05 -21.58
C TYR A 31 3.36 6.05 -20.42
N GLY A 32 3.50 7.34 -20.74
CA GLY A 32 3.63 8.38 -19.72
C GLY A 32 2.41 8.46 -18.79
N VAL A 33 1.20 8.41 -19.36
CA VAL A 33 -0.05 8.39 -18.58
C VAL A 33 -0.12 7.14 -17.70
N PHE A 34 0.20 5.97 -18.24
CA PHE A 34 0.23 4.72 -17.49
C PHE A 34 1.18 4.78 -16.29
N MET A 35 2.39 5.34 -16.47
CA MET A 35 3.37 5.47 -15.39
C MET A 35 2.91 6.39 -14.25
N GLU A 36 2.19 7.47 -14.55
CA GLU A 36 1.60 8.31 -13.49
C GLU A 36 0.52 7.54 -12.71
N GLN A 37 -0.29 6.72 -13.38
CA GLN A 37 -1.28 5.88 -12.69
C GLN A 37 -0.62 4.81 -11.81
N VAL A 38 0.44 4.15 -12.28
CA VAL A 38 1.24 3.20 -11.47
C VAL A 38 1.76 3.87 -10.21
N LYS A 39 2.26 5.10 -10.33
CA LYS A 39 2.75 5.89 -9.20
C LYS A 39 1.63 6.19 -8.19
N THR A 40 0.44 6.54 -8.65
CA THR A 40 -0.71 6.77 -7.76
C THR A 40 -1.13 5.50 -7.01
N VAL A 41 -1.19 4.35 -7.68
CA VAL A 41 -1.55 3.08 -7.03
C VAL A 41 -0.51 2.67 -5.99
N SER A 42 0.78 2.74 -6.35
CA SER A 42 1.88 2.40 -5.44
C SER A 42 1.99 3.34 -4.22
N GLN A 43 1.66 4.62 -4.37
CA GLN A 43 1.60 5.55 -3.24
C GLN A 43 0.55 5.13 -2.20
N SER A 44 -0.62 4.65 -2.64
CA SER A 44 -1.67 4.21 -1.71
C SER A 44 -1.26 2.99 -0.87
N GLU A 45 -0.43 2.09 -1.42
CA GLU A 45 0.14 0.97 -0.67
C GLU A 45 1.17 1.43 0.37
N GLN A 46 1.97 2.44 0.02
CA GLN A 46 2.95 2.99 0.94
C GLN A 46 2.29 3.72 2.12
N GLU A 47 1.23 4.49 1.86
CA GLU A 47 0.41 5.11 2.91
C GLU A 47 -0.23 4.04 3.83
N PHE A 48 -0.75 2.95 3.25
CA PHE A 48 -1.30 1.84 4.02
C PHE A 48 -0.23 1.17 4.91
N SER A 49 0.99 0.97 4.39
CA SER A 49 2.11 0.42 5.15
C SER A 49 2.54 1.32 6.32
N GLU A 50 2.58 2.63 6.12
CA GLU A 50 2.90 3.60 7.18
C GLU A 50 1.83 3.62 8.29
N ILE A 51 0.55 3.65 7.91
CA ILE A 51 -0.57 3.57 8.84
C ILE A 51 -0.53 2.26 9.63
N TYR A 52 -0.33 1.12 8.96
CA TYR A 52 -0.25 -0.18 9.60
C TYR A 52 0.90 -0.25 10.62
N ARG A 53 2.07 0.27 10.24
CA ARG A 53 3.24 0.33 11.12
C ARG A 53 2.97 1.19 12.35
N MET A 54 2.35 2.35 12.17
CA MET A 54 1.97 3.25 13.25
C MET A 54 1.00 2.57 14.22
N LEU A 55 -0.06 1.94 13.70
CA LEU A 55 -1.03 1.21 14.51
C LEU A 55 -0.39 0.07 15.30
N ASN A 56 0.55 -0.67 14.68
CA ASN A 56 1.24 -1.76 15.36
C ASN A 56 2.14 -1.25 16.50
N ILE A 57 2.83 -0.12 16.30
CA ILE A 57 3.63 0.53 17.36
C ILE A 57 2.72 0.97 18.51
N THR A 58 1.62 1.68 18.22
CA THR A 58 0.65 2.11 19.24
C THR A 58 0.08 0.93 20.03
N ARG A 59 -0.22 -0.19 19.35
CA ARG A 59 -0.67 -1.43 20.01
C ARG A 59 0.38 -1.95 21.01
N ILE A 60 1.65 -1.98 20.63
CA ILE A 60 2.75 -2.43 21.51
C ILE A 60 2.88 -1.52 22.72
N GLU A 61 2.86 -0.20 22.51
CA GLU A 61 2.94 0.80 23.59
C GLU A 61 1.77 0.68 24.57
N LEU A 62 0.54 0.50 24.07
CA LEU A 62 -0.64 0.30 24.92
C LEU A 62 -0.54 -0.98 25.76
N VAL A 63 -0.09 -2.08 25.16
CA VAL A 63 0.13 -3.35 25.89
C VAL A 63 1.18 -3.16 26.98
N PHE A 64 2.27 -2.45 26.68
CA PHE A 64 3.31 -2.12 27.64
C PHE A 64 2.75 -1.28 28.80
N LEU A 65 2.05 -0.18 28.52
CA LEU A 65 1.44 0.67 29.56
C LEU A 65 0.44 -0.10 30.41
N GLN A 66 -0.38 -0.96 29.80
CA GLN A 66 -1.32 -1.80 30.54
C GLN A 66 -0.59 -2.80 31.46
N SER A 67 0.55 -3.34 31.02
CA SER A 67 1.39 -4.21 31.85
C SER A 67 1.98 -3.47 33.04
N LEU A 68 2.48 -2.24 32.82
CA LEU A 68 3.06 -1.38 33.84
C LEU A 68 2.00 -1.01 34.90
N HIS A 69 0.83 -0.59 34.45
CA HIS A 69 -0.29 -0.25 35.32
C HIS A 69 -0.74 -1.45 36.18
N ARG A 70 -0.78 -2.66 35.62
CA ARG A 70 -1.08 -3.87 36.40
C ARG A 70 -0.03 -4.14 37.47
N TYR A 71 1.25 -4.00 37.12
CA TYR A 71 2.36 -4.16 38.06
C TYR A 71 2.26 -3.17 39.23
N GLU A 72 1.97 -1.88 38.95
CA GLU A 72 1.75 -0.86 39.97
C GLU A 72 0.56 -1.17 40.91
N GLN A 73 -0.47 -1.86 40.42
CA GLN A 73 -1.59 -2.33 41.24
C GLN A 73 -1.30 -3.64 42.01
N GLY A 74 -0.05 -4.11 42.06
CA GLY A 74 0.34 -5.34 42.75
C GLY A 74 -0.14 -6.62 42.06
N LYS A 75 -0.58 -6.54 40.80
CA LYS A 75 -0.94 -7.71 39.99
C LYS A 75 0.34 -8.29 39.37
N LYS A 76 0.41 -9.62 39.19
CA LYS A 76 1.55 -10.28 38.54
C LYS A 76 1.80 -9.70 37.14
N CYS A 77 3.08 -9.51 36.77
CA CYS A 77 3.46 -9.17 35.40
C CYS A 77 2.94 -10.25 34.43
N PRO A 78 2.17 -9.88 33.40
CA PRO A 78 1.77 -10.81 32.36
C PRO A 78 2.95 -11.12 31.43
N GLU A 79 3.04 -12.37 30.96
CA GLU A 79 3.87 -12.70 29.79
C GLU A 79 3.33 -11.92 28.59
N ILE A 80 4.15 -11.04 28.04
CA ILE A 80 3.78 -10.23 26.89
C ILE A 80 3.90 -11.12 25.65
N CYS A 81 2.79 -11.69 25.16
CA CYS A 81 2.75 -12.31 23.84
C CYS A 81 2.74 -11.23 22.76
N LEU A 82 3.93 -10.90 22.24
CA LEU A 82 4.12 -10.15 21.02
C LEU A 82 4.00 -11.11 19.83
N SER A 83 2.78 -11.56 19.53
CA SER A 83 2.46 -12.30 18.30
C SER A 83 1.91 -11.38 17.22
#